data_AF-A0A838B725-F1
#
_entry.id   AF-A0A838B725-F1
#
_cell.length_a   1.000
_cell.length_b   1.000
_cell.length_c   1.000
_cell.angle_alpha   90.00
_cell.angle_beta   90.00
_cell.angle_gamma   90.00
#
_symmetry.space_group_name_H-M   'P 1'
#
loop_
_entity.id
_entity.type
_entity.pdbx_description
1 polymer ?
#
loop_
_entity_poly.entity_id
_entity_poly.type
_entity_poly.pdbx_seq_one_letter_code
_entity_poly.pdbx_strand_id
1 'polypeptide(L)' 'MAAIEITPAEVLALKKLALINGALAETLKDPGAKREQTALLRVLMDVAARADLANQVGGTRG' A
#
# COMPACT_ATOMS: atom_id res chain seq x y z
N MET A 1 -3.82 -22.99 7.06
CA MET A 1 -4.14 -21.55 6.98
C MET A 1 -4.37 -21.23 5.52
N ALA A 2 -5.51 -20.65 5.15
CA ALA A 2 -5.73 -20.21 3.77
C ALA A 2 -4.68 -19.14 3.43
N ALA A 3 -3.88 -19.38 2.39
CA ALA A 3 -3.01 -18.36 1.87
C ALA A 3 -3.91 -17.29 1.23
N ILE A 4 -3.83 -16.05 1.72
CA ILE A 4 -4.51 -14.94 1.07
C ILE A 4 -3.74 -14.68 -0.23
N GLU A 5 -4.31 -15.12 -1.35
CA GLU A 5 -3.80 -14.78 -2.68
C GLU A 5 -4.21 -13.35 -3.01
N ILE A 6 -3.25 -12.43 -2.97
CA ILE A 6 -3.44 -11.09 -3.52
C ILE A 6 -3.27 -11.20 -5.03
N THR A 7 -4.21 -10.67 -5.79
CA THR A 7 -4.14 -10.59 -7.26
C THR A 7 -3.34 -9.37 -7.72
N PRO A 8 -2.85 -9.34 -8.98
CA PRO A 8 -2.18 -8.17 -9.52
C PRO A 8 -3.04 -6.90 -9.49
N ALA A 9 -4.36 -7.04 -9.67
CA ALA A 9 -5.31 -5.94 -9.60
C ALA A 9 -5.41 -5.35 -8.19
N GLU A 10 -5.37 -6.20 -7.16
CA GLU A 10 -5.35 -5.77 -5.75
C GLU A 10 -4.02 -5.10 -5.37
N VAL A 11 -2.88 -5.59 -5.88
CA VAL A 11 -1.59 -4.89 -5.73
C VAL A 11 -1.65 -3.49 -6.35
N LEU A 12 -2.22 -3.37 -7.55
CA LEU A 12 -2.40 -2.08 -8.21
C LEU A 12 -3.31 -1.15 -7.40
N ALA A 13 -4.40 -1.68 -6.82
CA ALA A 13 -5.29 -0.92 -5.95
C ALA A 13 -4.56 -0.40 -4.70
N LEU A 14 -3.73 -1.23 -4.06
CA LEU A 14 -2.90 -0.81 -2.91
C LEU A 14 -1.92 0.31 -3.28
N LYS A 15 -1.25 0.20 -4.43
CA LYS A 15 -0.35 1.24 -4.94
C LYS A 15 -1.09 2.57 -5.18
N LYS A 16 -2.28 2.52 -5.77
CA LYS A 16 -3.13 3.71 -5.96
C LYS A 16 -3.58 4.32 -4.64
N LEU A 17 -3.95 3.49 -3.67
CA LEU A 17 -4.34 3.94 -2.34
C LEU A 17 -3.18 4.67 -1.66
N ALA A 18 -1.94 4.18 -1.78
CA ALA A 18 -0.76 4.87 -1.26
C ALA A 18 -0.59 6.27 -1.89
N LEU A 19 -0.75 6.40 -3.21
CA LEU A 19 -0.68 7.70 -3.88
C LEU A 19 -1.74 8.69 -3.36
N ILE A 20 -2.98 8.24 -3.21
CA ILE A 20 -4.08 9.08 -2.68
C ILE A 20 -3.79 9.50 -1.24
N ASN A 21 -3.30 8.59 -0.40
CA ASN A 21 -2.96 8.89 0.99
C ASN A 21 -1.78 9.86 1.12
N GLY A 22 -0.82 9.82 0.18
CA GLY A 22 0.25 10.82 0.06
C GLY A 22 -0.29 12.20 -0.29
N ALA A 23 -1.15 12.30 -1.30
CA ALA A 23 -1.80 13.55 -1.66
C ALA A 23 -2.65 14.10 -0.49
N LEU A 24 -3.35 13.23 0.23
CA LEU A 24 -4.10 13.61 1.42
C LEU A 24 -3.18 14.18 2.51
N ALA A 25 -2.07 13.51 2.83
CA ALA A 25 -1.11 13.99 3.82
C ALA A 25 -0.60 15.42 3.51
N GLU A 26 -0.40 15.75 2.23
CA GLU A 26 0.04 17.09 1.82
C GLU A 26 -1.04 18.17 1.92
N THR A 27 -2.32 17.79 1.89
CA THR A 27 -3.44 18.74 1.99
C THR A 27 -3.90 19.00 3.43
N LEU A 28 -3.47 18.17 4.40
CA LEU A 28 -3.81 18.32 5.80
C LEU A 28 -3.12 19.56 6.41
N LYS A 29 -3.94 20.44 6.99
CA LYS A 29 -3.48 21.67 7.66
C LYS A 29 -3.12 21.45 9.12
N ASP A 30 -3.77 20.50 9.78
CA ASP A 30 -3.45 20.16 11.16
C ASP A 30 -2.12 19.37 11.20
N PRO A 31 -1.09 19.85 11.93
CA PRO A 31 0.21 19.17 11.97
C PRO A 31 0.18 17.79 12.61
N GLY A 32 -0.75 17.53 13.54
CA GLY A 32 -0.94 16.22 14.16
C GLY A 32 -1.50 15.22 13.15
N ALA A 33 -2.60 15.58 12.51
CA ALA A 33 -3.24 14.78 11.46
C ALA A 33 -2.28 14.50 10.30
N LYS A 34 -1.50 15.51 9.85
CA LYS A 34 -0.48 15.30 8.81
C LYS A 34 0.55 14.24 9.22
N ARG A 35 1.03 14.28 10.47
CA ARG A 35 2.00 13.30 10.99
C ARG A 35 1.40 11.89 11.05
N GLU A 36 0.21 11.75 11.59
CA GLU A 36 -0.48 10.45 11.70
C GLU A 36 -0.78 9.86 10.32
N GLN A 37 -1.29 10.68 9.41
CA GLN A 37 -1.55 10.28 8.02
C GLN A 37 -0.25 9.87 7.30
N THR A 38 0.86 10.57 7.54
CA THR A 38 2.17 10.20 7.01
C THR A 38 2.67 8.87 7.58
N ALA A 39 2.43 8.61 8.87
CA ALA A 39 2.79 7.35 9.50
C ALA A 39 1.98 6.18 8.92
N LEU A 40 0.67 6.35 8.75
CA LEU A 40 -0.19 5.36 8.12
C LEU A 40 0.21 5.09 6.66
N LEU A 41 0.55 6.13 5.91
CA LEU A 41 1.04 6.00 4.54
C LEU A 41 2.28 5.11 4.46
N ARG A 42 3.24 5.25 5.39
CA ARG A 42 4.44 4.39 5.42
C ARG A 42 4.09 2.92 5.60
N VAL A 43 3.18 2.61 6.53
CA VAL A 43 2.70 1.24 6.74
C VAL A 43 2.03 0.70 5.49
N LEU A 44 1.20 1.50 4.81
CA LEU A 44 0.54 1.11 3.57
C LEU A 44 1.56 0.84 2.44
N MET A 45 2.61 1.66 2.33
CA MET A 45 3.70 1.42 1.37
C MET A 45 4.42 0.09 1.65
N ASP A 46 4.69 -0.23 2.91
CA ASP A 46 5.31 -1.51 3.30
C ASP A 46 4.41 -2.71 3.00
N VAL A 47 3.10 -2.57 3.20
CA VAL A 47 2.12 -3.60 2.82
C VAL A 47 2.09 -3.79 1.30
N ALA A 48 2.04 -2.69 0.54
CA ALA A 48 2.03 -2.75 -0.92
C ALA A 48 3.32 -3.39 -1.48
N ALA A 49 4.48 -3.09 -0.90
CA ALA A 49 5.75 -3.69 -1.30
C ALA A 49 5.78 -5.21 -1.05
N ARG A 50 5.32 -5.66 0.12
CA ARG A 50 5.23 -7.10 0.42
C ARG A 50 4.23 -7.83 -0.48
N ALA A 51 3.11 -7.18 -0.80
CA ALA A 51 2.10 -7.71 -1.71
C ALA A 51 2.64 -7.84 -3.15
N ASP A 52 3.41 -6.85 -3.61
CA ASP A 52 4.07 -6.86 -4.92
C ASP A 52 5.10 -7.99 -5.03
N LEU A 53 5.95 -8.16 -4.00
CA LEU A 53 6.92 -9.26 -3.93
C LEU A 53 6.22 -10.64 -3.95
N ALA A 54 5.15 -10.81 -3.17
CA ALA A 54 4.39 -12.05 -3.15
C ALA A 54 3.78 -12.38 -4.52
N ASN A 55 3.30 -11.36 -5.25
CA ASN A 55 2.79 -11.54 -6.62
C ASN A 55 3.87 -11.96 -7.62
N GLN A 56 5.08 -11.39 -7.54
CA GLN A 56 6.18 -11.72 -8.44
C GLN A 56 6.68 -13.17 -8.26
N VAL A 57 6.69 -13.67 -7.03
CA VAL A 57 7.06 -15.06 -6.71
C VAL A 57 5.98 -16.06 -7.14
N GLY A 58 4.70 -15.66 -7.11
CA GLY A 58 3.60 -16.48 -7.63
C GLY A 58 3.61 -16.61 -9.15
N GLY A 59 4.00 -15.56 -9.87
CA GLY A 59 4.04 -15.53 -11.34
C GLY A 59 5.20 -16.29 -11.99
N THR A 60 6.21 -16.72 -11.24
CA THR A 60 7.39 -17.46 -11.76
C THR A 60 7.20 -18.98 -11.77
N ARG A 61 6.03 -19.49 -11.36
CA ARG A 61 5.67 -20.92 -11.39
C ARG A 61 4.67 -21.29 -12.50
N GLY A 62 4.51 -20.43 -13.50
CA GLY A 62 3.64 -20.65 -14.67
C GLY A 62 4.43 -20.94 -15.94
#